data_AF-A0A8J2MHV6-F1
#
_entry.id   AF-A0A8J2MHV6-F1
#
_cell.length_a   1.000
_cell.length_b   1.000
_cell.length_c   1.000
_cell.angle_alpha   90.00
_cell.angle_beta   90.00
_cell.angle_gamma   90.00
#
_symmetry.space_group_name_H-M   'P 1'
#
loop_
_entity.id
_entity.type
_entity.pdbx_description
1 polymer ?
#
loop_
_entity_poly.entity_id
_entity_poly.type
_entity_poly.pdbx_seq_one_letter_code
_entity_poly.pdbx_strand_id
1 'polypeptide(L)'
;MFYLAAAILGDVRERLKNSDLSLFGNIDEILSTIPDNLDAHMKAVIELNNSVDDKDALLKCLKCPDTNISYVNDIFADRYQVKLRSRKKTLRTNEFLNREQIQSIIIETNRIFIKY
;
A
#
# COMPACT_ATOMS: atom_id res chain seq x y z
N MET A 1 -4.09 -19.53 4.34
CA MET A 1 -4.48 -19.23 5.74
C MET A 1 -4.49 -17.70 5.90
N PHE A 2 -5.46 -17.02 5.27
CA PHE A 2 -5.46 -15.54 5.07
C PHE A 2 -6.56 -14.80 5.86
N TYR A 3 -7.40 -15.52 6.60
CA TYR A 3 -8.56 -14.94 7.29
C TYR A 3 -8.24 -14.22 8.60
N LEU A 4 -7.02 -14.40 9.15
CA LEU A 4 -6.73 -13.94 10.51
C LEU A 4 -6.55 -12.42 10.60
N ALA A 5 -5.87 -11.78 9.64
CA ALA A 5 -5.59 -10.34 9.70
C ALA A 5 -6.84 -9.46 9.47
N ALA A 6 -7.69 -9.84 8.52
CA ALA A 6 -8.94 -9.12 8.24
C ALA A 6 -9.95 -9.28 9.39
N ALA A 7 -10.01 -10.47 10.01
CA ALA A 7 -10.86 -10.72 11.17
C ALA A 7 -10.40 -9.91 12.39
N ILE A 8 -9.10 -9.79 12.64
CA ILE A 8 -8.54 -9.00 13.75
C ILE A 8 -8.88 -7.52 13.59
N LEU A 9 -8.78 -6.96 12.38
CA LEU A 9 -9.13 -5.56 12.12
C LEU A 9 -10.63 -5.28 12.31
N GLY A 10 -11.50 -6.20 11.90
CA GLY A 10 -12.94 -6.12 12.15
C GLY A 10 -13.28 -6.20 13.65
N ASP A 11 -12.64 -7.11 14.38
CA ASP A 11 -12.83 -7.29 15.82
C ASP A 11 -12.37 -6.07 16.62
N VAL A 12 -11.21 -5.50 16.27
CA VAL A 12 -10.70 -4.27 16.90
C VAL A 12 -11.64 -3.09 16.63
N ARG A 13 -12.20 -2.98 15.43
CA ARG A 13 -13.18 -1.93 15.08
C ARG A 13 -14.45 -2.05 15.92
N GLU A 14 -15.01 -3.25 16.06
CA GLU A 14 -16.24 -3.47 16.85
C GLU A 14 -15.99 -3.27 18.36
N ARG A 15 -14.81 -3.64 18.86
CA ARG A 15 -14.43 -3.38 20.25
C ARG A 15 -14.25 -1.91 20.55
N LEU A 16 -13.68 -1.15 19.60
CA LEU A 16 -13.56 0.31 19.73
C LEU A 16 -14.93 0.98 19.76
N LYS A 17 -15.89 0.57 18.91
CA LYS A 17 -17.26 1.12 18.92
C LYS A 17 -17.99 0.97 20.26
N ASN A 18 -17.72 -0.10 21.00
CA ASN A 18 -18.39 -0.41 22.27
C ASN A 18 -17.59 0.03 23.50
N SER A 19 -16.42 0.65 23.31
CA SER A 19 -15.61 1.15 24.41
C SER A 19 -16.13 2.50 24.89
N ASP A 20 -16.14 2.74 26.21
CA ASP A 20 -16.52 4.03 26.78
C ASP A 20 -15.41 5.05 26.49
N LEU A 21 -15.66 5.76 25.40
CA LEU A 21 -14.70 6.49 24.61
C LEU A 21 -14.71 7.99 24.98
N SER A 22 -15.55 8.36 25.95
CA SER A 22 -15.75 9.71 26.51
C SER A 22 -14.48 10.37 27.05
N LEU A 23 -13.38 9.60 27.23
CA LEU A 23 -12.04 10.07 27.61
C LEU A 23 -11.20 10.64 26.45
N PHE A 24 -11.51 10.34 25.19
CA PHE A 24 -10.71 10.74 24.02
C PHE A 24 -11.38 11.82 23.17
N GLY A 25 -12.02 12.82 23.80
CA GLY A 25 -12.61 13.94 23.06
C GLY A 25 -13.60 13.51 21.97
N ASN A 26 -13.86 14.40 21.00
CA ASN A 26 -14.85 14.15 19.95
C ASN A 26 -14.34 13.08 18.98
N ILE A 27 -14.61 11.81 19.28
CA ILE A 27 -14.11 10.68 18.51
C ILE A 27 -14.67 10.65 17.09
N ASP A 28 -15.84 11.25 16.86
CA ASP A 28 -16.33 11.44 15.50
C ASP A 28 -15.38 12.30 14.66
N GLU A 29 -14.70 13.29 15.25
CA GLU A 29 -13.70 14.11 14.56
C GLU A 29 -12.44 13.28 14.23
N ILE A 30 -11.95 12.49 15.20
CA ILE A 30 -10.80 11.59 15.02
C ILE A 30 -11.11 10.50 13.99
N LEU A 31 -12.29 9.88 14.06
CA LEU A 31 -12.75 8.88 13.10
C LEU A 31 -12.99 9.49 11.72
N SER A 32 -13.42 10.76 11.62
CA SER A 32 -13.55 11.46 10.32
C SER A 32 -12.19 11.77 9.67
N THR A 33 -11.11 11.85 10.46
CA THR A 33 -9.74 11.98 9.93
C THR A 33 -9.14 10.65 9.49
N ILE A 34 -9.71 9.52 9.92
CA ILE A 34 -9.36 8.19 9.38
C ILE A 34 -10.08 8.06 8.03
N PRO A 35 -9.36 8.02 6.90
CA PRO A 35 -10.01 7.91 5.61
C PRO A 35 -10.84 6.61 5.57
N ASP A 36 -12.12 6.70 5.20
CA ASP A 36 -13.01 5.54 4.99
C ASP A 36 -12.41 4.49 4.03
N ASN A 37 -11.45 4.92 3.21
CA ASN A 37 -10.66 4.12 2.26
C ASN A 37 -9.49 3.34 2.91
N LEU A 38 -9.11 3.54 4.17
CA LEU A 38 -7.86 2.98 4.73
C LEU A 38 -7.70 1.47 4.49
N ASP A 39 -8.81 0.71 4.58
CA ASP A 39 -8.84 -0.72 4.26
C ASP A 39 -8.58 -1.01 2.77
N ALA A 40 -9.14 -0.21 1.86
CA ALA A 40 -8.89 -0.28 0.43
C ALA A 40 -7.43 0.08 0.09
N HIS A 41 -6.88 1.14 0.70
CA HIS A 41 -5.47 1.51 0.54
C HIS A 41 -4.54 0.37 0.97
N MET A 42 -4.74 -0.17 2.17
CA MET A 42 -3.91 -1.28 2.68
C MET A 42 -4.01 -2.51 1.78
N LYS A 43 -5.22 -2.88 1.35
CA LYS A 43 -5.43 -4.00 0.42
C LYS A 43 -4.72 -3.78 -0.91
N ALA A 44 -4.84 -2.59 -1.49
CA ALA A 44 -4.21 -2.25 -2.76
C ALA A 44 -2.68 -2.31 -2.69
N VAL A 45 -2.07 -1.85 -1.59
CA VAL A 45 -0.61 -1.92 -1.38
C VAL A 45 -0.15 -3.37 -1.18
N ILE A 46 -0.93 -4.20 -0.49
CA ILE A 46 -0.63 -5.64 -0.34
C ILE A 46 -0.74 -6.35 -1.69
N GLU A 47 -1.80 -6.10 -2.45
CA GLU A 47 -2.00 -6.67 -3.79
C GLU A 47 -0.85 -6.27 -4.73
N LEU A 48 -0.43 -5.01 -4.70
CA LEU A 48 0.74 -4.53 -5.42
C LEU A 48 1.98 -5.35 -5.04
N ASN A 49 2.26 -5.53 -3.76
CA ASN A 49 3.40 -6.33 -3.30
C ASN A 49 3.34 -7.78 -3.78
N ASN A 50 2.15 -8.38 -3.84
CA ASN A 50 1.95 -9.74 -4.31
C ASN A 50 2.07 -9.86 -5.84
N SER A 51 1.76 -8.79 -6.56
CA SER A 51 1.84 -8.72 -8.02
C SER A 51 3.25 -8.50 -8.57
N VAL A 52 4.27 -8.23 -7.73
CA VAL A 52 5.64 -7.88 -8.19
C VAL A 52 6.25 -8.89 -9.18
N ASP A 53 5.89 -10.17 -9.11
CA ASP A 53 6.42 -11.19 -10.02
C ASP A 53 5.66 -11.27 -11.37
N ASP A 54 4.51 -10.61 -11.50
CA ASP A 54 3.70 -10.51 -12.72
C ASP A 54 3.64 -9.04 -13.19
N LYS A 55 4.18 -8.77 -14.37
CA LYS A 55 4.30 -7.40 -14.88
C LYS A 55 2.95 -6.73 -15.12
N ASP A 56 2.01 -7.43 -15.74
CA ASP A 56 0.73 -6.85 -16.13
C ASP A 56 -0.14 -6.61 -14.89
N ALA A 57 -0.11 -7.55 -13.95
CA ALA A 57 -0.75 -7.38 -12.64
C ALA A 57 -0.11 -6.23 -11.85
N LEU A 58 1.22 -6.12 -11.84
CA LEU A 58 1.93 -5.05 -11.16
C LEU A 58 1.57 -3.67 -11.71
N LEU A 59 1.55 -3.52 -13.03
CA LEU A 59 1.21 -2.24 -13.66
C LEU A 59 -0.24 -1.84 -13.35
N LYS A 60 -1.16 -2.81 -13.36
CA LYS A 60 -2.56 -2.58 -12.95
C LYS A 60 -2.63 -2.12 -11.49
N CYS A 61 -1.89 -2.76 -10.59
CA CYS A 61 -1.86 -2.37 -9.18
C CYS A 61 -1.24 -0.98 -8.98
N LEU A 62 -0.12 -0.68 -9.65
CA LEU A 62 0.54 0.63 -9.58
C LEU A 62 -0.38 1.79 -10.03
N LYS A 63 -1.25 1.53 -11.01
CA LYS A 63 -2.24 2.52 -11.50
C LYS A 63 -3.52 2.54 -10.69
N CYS A 64 -3.71 1.64 -9.73
CA CYS A 64 -4.89 1.60 -8.91
C CYS A 64 -4.93 2.88 -8.03
N PRO A 65 -6.00 3.68 -8.09
CA PRO A 65 -6.12 4.92 -7.29
C PRO A 65 -5.90 4.69 -5.80
N ASP A 66 -6.37 3.53 -5.30
CA ASP A 66 -6.26 3.15 -3.90
C ASP A 66 -4.80 2.94 -3.46
N THR A 67 -3.86 2.65 -4.37
CA THR A 67 -2.43 2.57 -3.99
C THR A 67 -1.80 3.93 -3.73
N ASN A 68 -2.41 5.02 -4.24
CA ASN A 68 -1.91 6.38 -4.13
C ASN A 68 -0.45 6.52 -4.61
N ILE A 69 -0.09 5.78 -5.67
CA ILE A 69 1.22 5.86 -6.34
C ILE A 69 1.11 6.83 -7.52
N SER A 70 1.98 7.83 -7.55
CA SER A 70 2.00 8.87 -8.58
C SER A 70 3.11 8.64 -9.59
N TYR A 71 2.92 9.21 -10.80
CA TYR A 71 3.89 9.21 -11.89
C TYR A 71 4.23 7.83 -12.47
N VAL A 72 3.31 6.88 -12.41
CA VAL A 72 3.50 5.58 -13.05
C VAL A 72 3.52 5.75 -14.57
N ASN A 73 4.58 5.24 -15.22
CA ASN A 73 4.72 5.25 -16.66
C ASN A 73 5.00 3.83 -17.18
N ASP A 74 4.13 3.37 -18.07
CA ASP A 74 4.12 2.02 -18.65
C ASP A 74 5.44 1.67 -19.33
N ILE A 75 6.12 2.66 -19.91
CA ILE A 75 7.42 2.48 -20.58
C ILE A 75 8.47 1.91 -19.61
N PHE A 76 8.34 2.19 -18.32
CA PHE A 76 9.27 1.74 -17.29
C PHE A 76 8.78 0.54 -16.49
N ALA A 77 7.68 -0.11 -16.89
CA ALA A 77 7.07 -1.23 -16.15
C ALA A 77 8.09 -2.34 -15.80
N ASP A 78 8.88 -2.79 -16.78
CA ASP A 78 9.92 -3.81 -16.56
C ASP A 78 10.96 -3.36 -15.52
N ARG A 79 11.33 -2.07 -15.51
CA ARG A 79 12.31 -1.52 -14.55
C ARG A 79 11.72 -1.38 -13.15
N TYR A 80 10.47 -0.94 -13.03
CA TYR A 80 9.78 -0.91 -11.74
C TYR A 80 9.77 -2.31 -11.13
N GLN A 81 9.41 -3.31 -11.94
CA GLN A 81 9.37 -4.71 -11.52
C GLN A 81 10.74 -5.18 -10.97
N VAL A 82 11.81 -4.97 -11.73
CA VAL A 82 13.17 -5.36 -11.33
C VAL A 82 13.59 -4.69 -10.02
N LYS A 83 13.37 -3.38 -9.88
CA LYS A 83 13.74 -2.65 -8.66
C LYS A 83 12.88 -3.04 -7.45
N LEU A 84 11.57 -3.15 -7.61
CA LEU A 84 10.66 -3.59 -6.55
C LEU A 84 11.02 -4.99 -6.06
N ARG A 85 11.27 -5.93 -6.99
CA ARG A 85 11.71 -7.29 -6.66
C ARG A 85 13.04 -7.29 -5.91
N SER A 86 14.00 -6.49 -6.36
CA SER A 86 15.31 -6.36 -5.72
C SER A 86 15.18 -5.78 -4.32
N ARG A 87 14.34 -4.77 -4.12
CA ARG A 87 14.08 -4.18 -2.80
C ARG A 87 13.38 -5.18 -1.88
N LYS A 88 12.40 -5.93 -2.38
CA LYS A 88 11.67 -6.96 -1.62
C LYS A 88 12.61 -8.06 -1.10
N LYS A 89 13.66 -8.43 -1.87
CA LYS A 89 14.70 -9.37 -1.42
C LYS A 89 15.55 -8.86 -0.24
N THR A 90 15.58 -7.55 0.01
CA THR A 90 16.31 -6.96 1.15
C THR A 90 15.48 -6.91 2.44
N LEU A 91 14.19 -7.21 2.35
CA LEU A 91 13.28 -7.25 3.50
C LEU A 91 13.35 -8.60 4.21
N ARG A 92 12.86 -8.65 5.45
CA ARG A 92 12.72 -9.93 6.17
C ARG A 92 11.61 -10.77 5.53
N THR A 93 11.68 -12.08 5.73
CA THR A 93 10.62 -13.00 5.29
C THR A 93 9.26 -12.54 5.85
N ASN A 94 8.25 -12.43 4.99
CA ASN A 94 6.89 -11.94 5.28
C ASN A 94 6.73 -10.42 5.48
N GLU A 95 7.73 -9.62 5.12
CA GLU A 95 7.62 -8.16 5.14
C GLU A 95 7.27 -7.61 3.74
N PHE A 96 6.45 -6.56 3.71
CA PHE A 96 6.00 -5.89 2.49
C PHE A 96 6.62 -4.50 2.38
N LEU A 97 6.81 -4.04 1.15
CA LEU A 97 7.16 -2.65 0.89
C LEU A 97 5.97 -1.76 1.24
N ASN A 98 6.23 -0.71 2.01
CA ASN A 98 5.23 0.32 2.25
C ASN A 98 5.08 1.25 1.04
N ARG A 99 4.01 2.05 1.02
CA ARG A 99 3.69 2.96 -0.08
C ARG A 99 4.81 3.94 -0.40
N GLU A 100 5.50 4.48 0.61
CA GLU A 100 6.57 5.46 0.43
C GLU A 100 7.81 4.83 -0.23
N GLN A 101 8.18 3.62 0.18
CA GLN A 101 9.26 2.86 -0.43
C GLN A 101 8.95 2.55 -1.90
N ILE A 102 7.72 2.17 -2.21
CA ILE A 102 7.25 1.94 -3.59
C ILE A 102 7.33 3.25 -4.37
N GLN A 103 6.78 4.35 -3.84
CA GLN A 103 6.81 5.66 -4.49
C GLN A 103 8.24 6.15 -4.79
N SER A 104 9.18 5.95 -3.86
CA SER A 104 10.59 6.30 -4.07
C SER A 104 11.17 5.56 -5.26
N ILE A 105 10.90 4.26 -5.38
CA ILE A 105 11.38 3.43 -6.49
C ILE A 105 10.82 3.92 -7.83
N ILE A 106 9.54 4.28 -7.89
CA ILE A 106 8.91 4.81 -9.11
C ILE A 106 9.57 6.14 -9.50
N ILE A 107 9.69 7.09 -8.56
CA ILE A 107 10.30 8.40 -8.80
C ILE A 107 11.75 8.25 -9.27
N GLU A 108 12.56 7.44 -8.58
CA GLU A 108 13.95 7.19 -8.95
C GLU A 108 14.08 6.60 -10.34
N THR A 109 13.23 5.63 -10.68
CA THR A 109 13.25 4.99 -12.00
C THR A 109 12.91 5.99 -13.09
N ASN A 110 11.94 6.88 -12.85
CA ASN A 110 11.57 7.92 -13.80
C ASN A 110 12.66 8.99 -13.95
N ARG A 111 13.30 9.39 -12.84
CA ARG A 111 14.34 10.44 -12.83
C ARG A 111 15.60 10.03 -13.57
N ILE A 112 15.95 8.75 -13.56
CA ILE A 112 17.12 8.24 -14.30
C ILE A 112 17.04 8.56 -15.80
N PHE A 113 15.83 8.80 -16.35
CA PHE A 113 15.61 9.00 -17.79
C PHE A 113 15.28 10.43 -18.21
N ILE A 114 15.31 11.41 -17.31
CA ILE A 114 15.15 12.85 -17.65
C ILE A 114 16.51 13.51 -17.98
N LYS A 115 17.63 12.78 -17.88
CA LYS A 115 18.94 13.27 -18.34
C LYS A 115 19.20 12.88 -19.80
N TYR A 116 18.51 13.51 -20.75
CA TYR A 116 18.94 13.57 -22.15
C TYR A 116 18.62 14.94 -22.73
#